data_AF-A0A950RUS3-F1
#
_entry.id   AF-A0A950RUS3-F1
#
_cell.length_a   1.000
_cell.length_b   1.000
_cell.length_c   1.000
_cell.angle_alpha   90.00
_cell.angle_beta   90.00
_cell.angle_gamma   90.00
#
_symmetry.space_group_name_H-M   'P 1'
#
loop_
_entity.id
_entity.type
_entity.pdbx_description
1 polymer ?
#
loop_
_entity_poly.entity_id
_entity_poly.type
_entity_poly.pdbx_seq_one_letter_code
_entity_poly.pdbx_strand_id
1 'polypeptide(L)'
;MLSRLANDDQHLLDGLLHAEPPQRSMFDALKQPPPRPSLSHLDKLVNHLRWPEIFGDNSELLTGLTPAKIRHFAAEAQVLDAAELKDITAPKRYTLLLCLIHRVQIQARDDLAEMFLKRIARFRVRPKKKLELIRARHRALTEELIDTLADMLRVVEANPSDDELGRQVKSAVARHGDLAMPTTATNCCCGLMRAHRR
;
A
#
# COMPACT_ATOMS: atom_id res chain seq x y z
N MET A 1 23.84 30.16 -10.84
CA MET A 1 23.53 28.78 -10.40
C MET A 1 24.74 28.16 -9.71
N LEU A 2 25.91 28.12 -10.35
CA LEU A 2 27.15 27.58 -9.76
C LEU A 2 27.77 28.43 -8.64
N SER A 3 27.51 29.73 -8.64
CA SER A 3 27.93 30.64 -7.56
C SER A 3 27.21 30.40 -6.22
N ARG A 4 26.22 29.50 -6.19
CA ARG A 4 25.42 29.17 -4.99
C ARG A 4 25.72 27.78 -4.43
N LEU A 5 26.56 26.98 -5.12
CA LEU A 5 26.87 25.61 -4.71
C LEU A 5 28.13 25.64 -3.85
N ALA A 6 28.02 25.22 -2.58
CA ALA A 6 29.18 25.22 -1.68
C ALA A 6 30.24 24.22 -2.17
N ASN A 7 31.51 24.44 -1.81
CA ASN A 7 32.59 23.49 -2.18
C ASN A 7 32.31 22.08 -1.64
N ASP A 8 31.68 21.96 -0.47
CA ASP A 8 31.31 20.67 0.12
C ASP A 8 30.27 19.93 -0.73
N ASP A 9 29.28 20.66 -1.29
CA ASP A 9 28.28 20.08 -2.20
C ASP A 9 28.92 19.60 -3.51
N GLN A 10 29.89 20.35 -4.02
CA GLN A 10 30.64 19.96 -5.21
C GLN A 10 31.44 18.67 -4.99
N HIS A 11 32.13 18.57 -3.85
CA HIS A 11 32.85 17.36 -3.46
C HIS A 11 31.91 16.16 -3.28
N LEU A 12 30.74 16.36 -2.68
CA LEU A 12 29.73 15.32 -2.54
C LEU A 12 29.23 14.83 -3.92
N LEU A 13 28.94 15.77 -4.83
CA LEU A 13 28.48 15.44 -6.19
C LEU A 13 29.56 14.74 -7.03
N ASP A 14 30.82 15.16 -6.93
CA ASP A 14 31.92 14.49 -7.63
C ASP A 14 32.22 13.10 -7.02
N GLY A 15 31.99 12.93 -5.72
CA GLY A 15 32.04 11.63 -5.03
C GLY A 15 31.07 10.60 -5.60
N LEU A 16 29.91 11.02 -6.10
CA LEU A 16 28.92 10.13 -6.74
C LEU A 16 29.47 9.39 -7.96
N LEU A 17 30.40 10.03 -8.68
CA LEU A 17 30.97 9.54 -9.92
C LEU A 17 32.19 8.64 -9.69
N HIS A 18 32.68 8.53 -8.45
CA HIS A 18 33.74 7.60 -8.10
C HIS A 18 33.18 6.18 -7.97
N ALA A 19 33.94 5.22 -8.51
CA ALA A 19 33.69 3.80 -8.38
C ALA A 19 35.04 3.09 -8.34
N GLU A 20 35.21 2.17 -7.40
CA GLU A 20 36.32 1.22 -7.42
C GLU A 20 35.82 -0.11 -8.03
N PRO A 21 36.44 -0.60 -9.12
CA PRO A 21 36.07 -1.89 -9.69
C PRO A 21 36.20 -3.02 -8.63
N PRO A 22 35.24 -3.95 -8.51
CA PRO A 22 34.11 -4.24 -9.41
C PRO A 22 32.79 -3.53 -9.02
N GLN A 23 32.80 -2.59 -8.08
CA GLN A 23 31.60 -1.93 -7.58
C GLN A 23 31.14 -0.83 -8.55
N ARG A 24 29.82 -0.65 -8.64
CA ARG A 24 29.22 0.44 -9.44
C ARG A 24 29.30 1.76 -8.68
N SER A 25 29.35 2.87 -9.42
CA SER A 25 29.32 4.20 -8.81
C SER A 25 28.00 4.43 -8.06
N MET A 26 28.01 5.32 -7.05
CA MET A 26 26.77 5.73 -6.40
C MET A 26 25.80 6.40 -7.39
N PHE A 27 26.35 7.05 -8.43
CA PHE A 27 25.59 7.58 -9.55
C PHE A 27 24.85 6.50 -10.37
N ASP A 28 25.42 5.31 -10.53
CA ASP A 28 24.73 4.21 -11.22
C ASP A 28 23.67 3.55 -10.32
N ALA A 29 23.88 3.58 -9.00
CA ALA A 29 22.85 3.18 -8.04
C ALA A 29 21.66 4.15 -8.03
N LEU A 30 21.92 5.46 -8.19
CA LEU A 30 20.92 6.52 -8.36
C LEU A 30 19.91 6.26 -9.47
N LYS A 31 20.41 5.77 -10.60
CA LYS A 31 19.63 5.49 -11.80
C LYS A 31 18.74 4.26 -11.66
N GLN A 32 19.03 3.37 -10.71
CA GLN A 32 18.24 2.15 -10.54
C GLN A 32 16.86 2.54 -10.04
N PRO A 33 15.79 2.27 -10.81
CA PRO A 33 14.45 2.52 -10.33
C PRO A 33 14.22 1.68 -9.07
N PRO A 34 13.47 2.20 -8.08
CA PRO A 34 13.12 1.40 -6.93
C PRO A 34 12.43 0.11 -7.39
N PRO A 35 12.61 -1.00 -6.66
CA PRO A 35 11.87 -2.21 -6.94
C PRO A 35 10.37 -1.91 -6.91
N ARG A 36 9.61 -2.53 -7.83
CA ARG A 36 8.17 -2.25 -8.01
C ARG A 36 7.48 -2.08 -6.66
N PRO A 37 6.70 -1.00 -6.47
CA PRO A 37 6.02 -0.72 -5.22
C PRO A 37 5.18 -1.93 -4.79
N SER A 38 5.71 -2.70 -3.84
CA SER A 38 5.12 -3.94 -3.34
C SER A 38 5.41 -4.08 -1.86
N LEU A 39 4.54 -4.82 -1.17
CA LEU A 39 4.61 -4.99 0.29
C LEU A 39 5.89 -5.69 0.75
N SER A 40 6.40 -6.65 -0.05
CA SER A 40 7.68 -7.32 0.19
C SER A 40 8.90 -6.38 0.08
N HIS A 41 8.68 -5.19 -0.48
CA HIS A 41 9.71 -4.20 -0.76
C HIS A 41 9.50 -2.90 0.00
N LEU A 42 8.61 -2.84 1.01
CA LEU A 42 8.40 -1.59 1.76
C LEU A 42 9.69 -1.12 2.43
N ASP A 43 10.43 -2.01 3.10
CA ASP A 43 11.71 -1.66 3.71
C ASP A 43 12.74 -1.24 2.64
N LYS A 44 12.73 -1.90 1.48
CA LYS A 44 13.59 -1.53 0.34
C LYS A 44 13.21 -0.17 -0.23
N LEU A 45 11.93 0.17 -0.29
CA LEU A 45 11.41 1.45 -0.77
C LEU A 45 11.75 2.57 0.21
N VAL A 46 11.58 2.33 1.52
CA VAL A 46 11.95 3.28 2.59
C VAL A 46 13.47 3.47 2.65
N ASN A 47 14.26 2.43 2.42
CA ASN A 47 15.72 2.56 2.34
C ASN A 47 16.16 3.27 1.06
N HIS A 48 15.50 3.01 -0.07
CA HIS A 48 15.72 3.71 -1.34
C HIS A 48 15.31 5.19 -1.27
N LEU A 49 14.40 5.57 -0.36
CA LEU A 49 14.04 6.96 -0.05
C LEU A 49 15.04 7.69 0.85
N ARG A 50 15.72 6.98 1.75
CA ARG A 50 16.69 7.59 2.66
C ARG A 50 17.98 7.99 1.95
N TRP A 51 18.36 7.23 0.92
CA TRP A 51 19.61 7.42 0.18
C TRP A 51 19.66 8.77 -0.58
N PRO A 52 18.62 9.22 -1.33
CA PRO A 52 18.58 10.50 -2.01
C PRO A 52 18.38 11.67 -1.04
N GLU A 53 17.81 11.44 0.15
CA GLU A 53 17.67 12.47 1.19
C GLU A 53 19.01 12.88 1.82
N ILE A 54 20.07 12.07 1.66
CA ILE A 54 21.44 12.42 2.07
C ILE A 54 21.91 13.70 1.36
N PHE A 55 21.43 13.97 0.15
CA PHE A 55 21.76 15.17 -0.62
C PHE A 55 20.93 16.40 -0.23
N GLY A 56 20.13 16.31 0.84
CA GLY A 56 19.29 17.40 1.31
C GLY A 56 18.20 17.83 0.32
N ASP A 57 17.56 18.97 0.62
CA ASP A 57 16.63 19.60 -0.32
C ASP A 57 17.39 20.48 -1.32
N ASN A 58 17.47 20.01 -2.56
CA ASN A 58 18.14 20.72 -3.65
C ASN A 58 17.21 21.71 -4.38
N SER A 59 15.98 21.93 -3.88
CA SER A 59 14.99 22.82 -4.50
C SER A 59 15.50 24.26 -4.63
N GLU A 60 16.21 24.76 -3.62
CA GLU A 60 16.79 26.11 -3.62
C GLU A 60 17.87 26.29 -4.70
N LEU A 61 18.68 25.24 -4.92
CA LEU A 61 19.73 25.22 -5.94
C LEU A 61 19.16 25.19 -7.36
N LEU A 62 17.94 24.65 -7.51
CA LEU A 62 17.20 24.59 -8.78
C LEU A 62 16.27 25.79 -8.99
N THR A 63 16.22 26.74 -8.06
CA THR A 63 15.38 27.94 -8.14
C THR A 63 15.86 28.83 -9.30
N GLY A 64 15.20 28.71 -10.45
CA GLY A 64 15.59 29.36 -11.71
C GLY A 64 15.41 28.47 -12.94
N LEU A 65 15.26 27.15 -12.73
CA LEU A 65 14.89 26.21 -13.78
C LEU A 65 13.38 25.96 -13.76
N THR A 66 12.78 25.87 -14.95
CA THR A 66 11.38 25.42 -15.05
C THR A 66 11.31 23.90 -14.83
N PRO A 67 10.17 23.38 -14.34
CA PRO A 67 10.01 21.93 -14.17
C PRO A 67 10.27 21.13 -15.45
N ALA A 68 9.98 21.70 -16.62
CA ALA A 68 10.27 21.08 -17.92
C ALA A 68 11.79 20.94 -18.17
N LYS A 69 12.58 21.97 -17.85
CA LYS A 69 14.04 21.93 -17.97
C LYS A 69 14.66 20.94 -16.99
N ILE A 70 14.17 20.90 -15.76
CA ILE A 70 14.62 19.93 -14.74
C ILE A 70 14.40 18.50 -15.25
N ARG A 71 13.21 18.19 -15.79
CA ARG A 71 12.93 16.86 -16.37
C ARG A 71 13.84 16.56 -17.56
N HIS A 72 14.10 17.54 -18.43
CA HIS A 72 14.96 17.35 -19.58
C HIS A 72 16.40 17.01 -19.17
N PHE A 73 17.00 17.80 -18.26
CA PHE A 73 18.34 17.56 -17.75
C PHE A 73 18.46 16.27 -16.94
N ALA A 74 17.43 15.92 -16.15
CA ALA A 74 17.39 14.64 -15.47
C ALA A 74 17.36 13.46 -16.46
N ALA A 75 16.61 13.57 -17.57
CA ALA A 75 16.57 12.55 -18.61
C ALA A 75 17.90 12.45 -19.36
N GLU A 76 18.58 13.57 -19.63
CA GLU A 76 19.94 13.59 -20.18
C GLU A 76 20.92 12.88 -19.23
N ALA A 77 20.90 13.21 -17.93
CA ALA A 77 21.74 12.57 -16.93
C ALA A 77 21.47 11.06 -16.78
N GLN A 78 20.22 10.63 -16.97
CA GLN A 78 19.82 9.23 -16.82
C GLN A 78 20.48 8.29 -17.84
N VAL A 79 20.77 8.79 -19.05
CA VAL A 79 21.35 7.98 -20.15
C VAL A 79 22.88 7.98 -20.16
N LEU A 80 23.52 8.93 -19.48
CA LEU A 80 24.97 9.06 -19.39
C LEU A 80 25.55 8.13 -18.32
N ASP A 81 26.73 7.58 -18.54
CA ASP A 81 27.50 6.88 -17.51
C ASP A 81 28.38 7.82 -16.66
N ALA A 82 29.01 7.27 -15.61
CA ALA A 82 29.82 8.07 -14.70
C ALA A 82 31.11 8.62 -15.35
N ALA A 83 31.64 7.96 -16.39
CA ALA A 83 32.83 8.41 -17.12
C ALA A 83 32.47 9.56 -18.07
N GLU A 84 31.39 9.42 -18.84
CA GLU A 84 30.85 10.47 -19.71
C GLU A 84 30.54 11.75 -18.93
N LEU A 85 30.00 11.62 -17.71
CA LEU A 85 29.76 12.77 -16.84
C LEU A 85 31.04 13.45 -16.35
N LYS A 86 32.16 12.71 -16.18
CA LYS A 86 33.45 13.31 -15.81
C LYS A 86 34.04 14.16 -16.93
N ASP A 87 33.77 13.79 -18.18
CA ASP A 87 34.24 14.52 -19.38
C ASP A 87 33.41 15.80 -19.64
N ILE A 88 32.25 15.94 -19.00
CA ILE A 88 31.43 17.15 -19.07
C ILE A 88 32.00 18.24 -18.15
N THR A 89 31.92 19.50 -18.60
CA THR A 89 32.33 20.67 -17.82
C THR A 89 31.61 20.71 -16.46
N ALA A 90 32.36 20.98 -15.39
CA ALA A 90 31.83 20.99 -14.02
C ALA A 90 30.50 21.78 -13.87
N PRO A 91 30.34 22.97 -14.50
CA PRO A 91 29.05 23.67 -14.59
C PRO A 91 27.84 22.83 -15.00
N LYS A 92 27.98 22.15 -16.15
CA LYS A 92 26.92 21.34 -16.74
C LYS A 92 26.76 20.03 -15.96
N ARG A 93 27.87 19.41 -15.55
CA ARG A 93 27.89 18.18 -14.73
C ARG A 93 27.06 18.32 -13.46
N TYR A 94 27.28 19.38 -12.67
CA TYR A 94 26.53 19.60 -11.44
C TYR A 94 25.05 19.86 -11.70
N THR A 95 24.71 20.56 -12.78
CA THR A 95 23.31 20.81 -13.16
C THR A 95 22.60 19.49 -13.50
N LEU A 96 23.24 18.61 -14.27
CA LEU A 96 22.73 17.30 -14.62
C LEU A 96 22.53 16.41 -13.37
N LEU A 97 23.54 16.35 -12.50
CA LEU A 97 23.48 15.57 -11.26
C LEU A 97 22.38 16.06 -10.32
N LEU A 98 22.29 17.38 -10.07
CA LEU A 98 21.26 17.96 -9.20
C LEU A 98 19.86 17.71 -9.76
N CYS A 99 19.67 17.88 -11.08
CA CYS A 99 18.39 17.60 -11.73
C CYS A 99 18.00 16.12 -11.60
N LEU A 100 18.96 15.20 -11.76
CA LEU A 100 18.73 13.77 -11.58
C LEU A 100 18.34 13.43 -10.13
N ILE A 101 19.13 13.88 -9.15
CA ILE A 101 18.87 13.63 -7.72
C ILE A 101 17.49 14.14 -7.34
N HIS A 102 17.15 15.37 -7.73
CA HIS A 102 15.84 15.95 -7.48
C HIS A 102 14.71 15.13 -8.11
N ARG A 103 14.90 14.61 -9.35
CA ARG A 103 13.90 13.77 -10.00
C ARG A 103 13.73 12.43 -9.29
N VAL A 104 14.82 11.80 -8.85
CA VAL A 104 14.80 10.54 -8.10
C VAL A 104 14.12 10.74 -6.74
N GLN A 105 14.40 11.84 -6.03
CA GLN A 105 13.72 12.20 -4.78
C GLN A 105 12.20 12.33 -4.97
N ILE A 106 11.75 13.06 -6.00
CA ILE A 106 10.31 13.20 -6.31
C ILE A 106 9.69 11.84 -6.62
N GLN A 107 10.32 11.06 -7.51
CA GLN A 107 9.78 9.76 -7.91
C GLN A 107 9.66 8.81 -6.72
N ALA A 108 10.68 8.77 -5.86
CA ALA A 108 10.66 7.93 -4.66
C ALA A 108 9.51 8.32 -3.72
N ARG A 109 9.23 9.62 -3.55
CA ARG A 109 8.10 10.13 -2.75
C ARG A 109 6.75 9.75 -3.38
N ASP A 110 6.62 9.88 -4.70
CA ASP A 110 5.40 9.50 -5.43
C ASP A 110 5.13 7.99 -5.33
N ASP A 111 6.15 7.14 -5.48
CA ASP A 111 6.02 5.69 -5.38
C ASP A 111 5.57 5.26 -3.97
N LEU A 112 6.07 5.93 -2.94
CA LEU A 112 5.64 5.73 -1.56
C LEU A 112 4.18 6.14 -1.36
N ALA A 113 3.80 7.33 -1.84
CA ALA A 113 2.42 7.80 -1.75
C ALA A 113 1.46 6.83 -2.46
N GLU A 114 1.80 6.37 -3.66
CA GLU A 114 1.01 5.41 -4.42
C GLU A 114 0.83 4.08 -3.64
N MET A 115 1.89 3.59 -2.99
CA MET A 115 1.82 2.41 -2.12
C MET A 115 0.86 2.59 -0.95
N PHE A 116 0.97 3.72 -0.25
CA PHE A 116 0.09 4.04 0.88
C PHE A 116 -1.38 4.11 0.44
N LEU A 117 -1.67 4.78 -0.68
CA LEU A 117 -3.01 4.87 -1.24
C LEU A 117 -3.58 3.47 -1.58
N LYS A 118 -2.80 2.64 -2.28
CA LYS A 118 -3.17 1.24 -2.58
C LYS A 118 -3.41 0.42 -1.31
N ARG A 119 -2.70 0.71 -0.21
CA ARG A 119 -2.89 0.01 1.08
C ARG A 119 -4.18 0.43 1.76
N ILE A 120 -4.45 1.72 1.86
CA ILE A 120 -5.68 2.25 2.47
C ILE A 120 -6.90 1.72 1.71
N ALA A 121 -6.85 1.71 0.38
CA ALA A 121 -7.91 1.13 -0.45
C ALA A 121 -8.19 -0.34 -0.10
N ARG A 122 -7.14 -1.19 -0.02
CA ARG A 122 -7.29 -2.62 0.33
C ARG A 122 -7.82 -2.83 1.75
N PHE A 123 -7.38 -2.00 2.70
CA PHE A 123 -7.85 -2.07 4.08
C PHE A 123 -9.33 -1.69 4.21
N ARG A 124 -9.87 -0.86 3.32
CA ARG A 124 -11.30 -0.52 3.30
C ARG A 124 -12.16 -1.61 2.65
N VAL A 125 -11.66 -2.26 1.61
CA VAL A 125 -12.44 -3.26 0.84
C VAL A 125 -12.70 -4.54 1.65
N ARG A 126 -11.70 -5.05 2.39
CA ARG A 126 -11.83 -6.33 3.12
C ARG A 126 -12.89 -6.29 4.24
N PRO A 127 -12.90 -5.30 5.15
CA PRO A 127 -13.93 -5.18 6.18
C PRO A 127 -15.31 -4.93 5.60
N LYS A 128 -15.41 -4.13 4.53
CA LYS A 128 -16.69 -3.91 3.84
C LYS A 128 -17.27 -5.22 3.31
N LYS A 129 -16.47 -6.04 2.63
CA LYS A 129 -16.91 -7.37 2.17
C LYS A 129 -17.32 -8.29 3.33
N LYS A 130 -16.55 -8.28 4.42
CA LYS A 130 -16.87 -9.09 5.62
C LYS A 130 -18.18 -8.63 6.28
N LEU A 131 -18.42 -7.32 6.35
CA LEU A 131 -19.65 -6.75 6.88
C LEU A 131 -20.86 -7.13 6.01
N GLU A 132 -20.73 -7.05 4.69
CA GLU A 132 -21.80 -7.45 3.78
C GLU A 132 -22.11 -8.95 3.90
N LEU A 133 -21.10 -9.81 4.07
CA LEU A 133 -21.32 -11.23 4.32
C LEU A 133 -22.07 -11.49 5.65
N ILE A 134 -21.68 -10.79 6.71
CA ILE A 134 -22.36 -10.89 8.02
C ILE A 134 -23.82 -10.42 7.89
N ARG A 135 -24.06 -9.30 7.22
CA ARG A 135 -25.42 -8.78 6.98
C ARG A 135 -26.27 -9.76 6.17
N ALA A 136 -25.72 -10.34 5.11
CA ALA A 136 -26.41 -11.34 4.30
C ALA A 136 -26.80 -12.57 5.14
N ARG A 137 -25.88 -13.06 5.99
CA ARG A 137 -26.16 -14.17 6.89
C ARG A 137 -27.26 -13.85 7.91
N HIS A 138 -27.25 -12.65 8.50
CA HIS A 138 -28.31 -12.24 9.42
C HIS A 138 -29.67 -12.12 8.74
N ARG A 139 -29.73 -11.58 7.50
CA ARG A 139 -30.98 -11.53 6.74
C ARG A 139 -31.54 -12.91 6.47
N ALA A 140 -30.71 -13.83 5.98
CA ALA A 140 -31.13 -15.21 5.73
C ALA A 140 -31.68 -15.89 7.00
N LEU A 141 -31.00 -15.71 8.14
CA LEU A 141 -31.49 -16.26 9.42
C LEU A 141 -32.81 -15.62 9.88
N THR A 142 -32.98 -14.31 9.68
CA THR A 142 -34.23 -13.63 10.01
C THR A 142 -35.38 -14.06 9.11
N GLU A 143 -35.13 -14.22 7.81
CA GLU A 143 -36.11 -14.74 6.84
C GLU A 143 -36.55 -16.17 7.23
N GLU A 144 -35.59 -17.05 7.52
CA GLU A 144 -35.85 -18.43 7.98
C GLU A 144 -36.64 -18.48 9.29
N LEU A 145 -36.35 -17.59 10.24
CA LEU A 145 -37.10 -17.48 11.50
C LEU A 145 -38.54 -17.00 11.26
N ILE A 146 -38.74 -16.04 10.36
CA ILE A 146 -40.07 -15.53 9.99
C ILE A 146 -40.87 -16.65 9.33
N ASP A 147 -40.27 -17.40 8.41
CA ASP A 147 -40.94 -18.52 7.73
C ASP A 147 -41.31 -19.64 8.72
N THR A 148 -40.42 -19.97 9.65
CA THR A 148 -40.69 -20.94 10.71
C THR A 148 -41.85 -20.49 11.60
N LEU A 149 -41.87 -19.22 12.00
CA LEU A 149 -42.96 -18.67 12.82
C LEU A 149 -44.29 -18.64 12.04
N ALA A 150 -44.26 -18.28 10.76
CA ALA A 150 -45.44 -18.30 9.90
C ALA A 150 -46.03 -19.72 9.78
N ASP A 151 -45.19 -20.74 9.63
CA ASP A 151 -45.61 -22.13 9.61
C ASP A 151 -46.21 -22.59 10.94
N MET A 152 -45.65 -22.16 12.07
CA MET A 152 -46.25 -22.43 13.38
C MET A 152 -47.62 -21.77 13.53
N LEU A 153 -47.77 -20.52 13.09
CA LEU A 153 -49.05 -19.81 13.18
C LEU A 153 -50.13 -20.49 12.35
N ARG A 154 -49.81 -21.01 11.15
CA ARG A 154 -50.74 -21.81 10.33
C ARG A 154 -51.21 -23.08 11.03
N VAL A 155 -50.31 -23.75 11.75
CA VAL A 155 -50.62 -24.94 12.54
C VAL A 155 -51.58 -24.61 13.70
N VAL A 156 -51.39 -23.46 14.35
CA VAL A 156 -52.28 -22.97 15.41
C VAL A 156 -53.66 -22.58 14.85
N GLU A 157 -53.71 -21.91 13.70
CA GLU A 157 -54.96 -21.47 13.06
C GLU A 157 -55.89 -22.64 12.70
N ALA A 158 -55.33 -23.82 12.41
CA ALA A 158 -56.10 -25.03 12.16
C ALA A 158 -56.85 -25.57 13.40
N ASN A 159 -56.66 -24.97 14.59
CA ASN A 159 -57.24 -25.38 15.88
C ASN A 159 -57.23 -26.91 16.13
N PRO A 160 -56.08 -27.58 15.99
CA PRO A 160 -55.98 -29.00 16.33
C PRO A 160 -56.04 -29.21 17.86
N SER A 161 -56.34 -30.44 18.31
CA SER A 161 -56.21 -30.80 19.72
C SER A 161 -54.76 -30.62 20.21
N ASP A 162 -54.55 -30.29 21.50
CA ASP A 162 -53.23 -29.98 22.07
C ASP A 162 -52.13 -31.01 21.75
N ASP A 163 -52.46 -32.30 21.77
CA ASP A 163 -51.52 -33.39 21.43
C ASP A 163 -51.08 -33.37 19.95
N GLU A 164 -52.00 -32.98 19.07
CA GLU A 164 -51.77 -32.88 17.63
C GLU A 164 -51.05 -31.57 17.27
N LEU A 165 -51.40 -30.47 17.95
CA LEU A 165 -50.69 -29.20 17.86
C LEU A 165 -49.19 -29.38 18.17
N GLY A 166 -48.88 -30.05 19.28
CA GLY A 166 -47.49 -30.29 19.70
C GLY A 166 -46.69 -31.12 18.69
N ARG A 167 -47.32 -32.10 18.03
CA ARG A 167 -46.68 -32.90 16.97
C ARG A 167 -46.44 -32.06 15.70
N GLN A 168 -47.44 -31.29 15.28
CA GLN A 168 -47.36 -30.49 14.07
C GLN A 168 -46.37 -29.33 14.20
N VAL A 169 -46.30 -28.65 15.35
CA VAL A 169 -45.29 -27.60 15.62
C VAL A 169 -43.87 -28.18 15.61
N LYS A 170 -43.64 -29.34 16.25
CA LYS A 170 -42.32 -30.01 16.20
C LYS A 170 -41.93 -30.38 14.77
N SER A 171 -42.88 -30.83 13.96
CA SER A 171 -42.64 -31.11 12.55
C SER A 171 -42.35 -29.85 11.73
N ALA A 172 -43.03 -28.73 12.02
CA ALA A 172 -42.82 -27.45 11.34
C ALA A 172 -41.43 -26.88 11.62
N VAL A 173 -40.94 -26.96 12.87
CA VAL A 173 -39.57 -26.59 13.24
C VAL A 173 -38.55 -27.49 12.53
N ALA A 174 -38.77 -28.81 12.53
CA ALA A 174 -37.84 -29.76 11.94
C ALA A 174 -37.66 -29.58 10.42
N ARG A 175 -38.66 -29.04 9.71
CA ARG A 175 -38.58 -28.75 8.26
C ARG A 175 -37.57 -27.64 7.93
N HIS A 176 -37.35 -26.72 8.86
CA HIS A 176 -36.40 -25.60 8.71
C HIS A 176 -35.05 -25.91 9.39
N GLY A 177 -34.81 -27.17 9.78
CA GLY A 177 -33.60 -27.63 10.46
C GLY A 177 -33.66 -27.47 11.98
N ASP A 178 -32.81 -28.20 12.71
CA ASP A 178 -32.59 -27.92 14.13
C ASP A 178 -32.14 -26.46 14.20
N LEU A 179 -32.89 -25.61 14.90
CA LEU A 179 -32.50 -24.24 15.23
C LEU A 179 -31.28 -24.32 16.15
N ALA A 180 -30.13 -24.70 15.60
CA ALA A 180 -28.84 -24.59 16.21
C ALA A 180 -28.60 -23.08 16.33
N MET A 181 -29.06 -22.52 17.46
CA MET A 181 -28.68 -21.20 17.93
C MET A 181 -27.20 -21.03 17.59
N PRO A 182 -26.81 -20.04 16.78
CA PRO A 182 -25.41 -19.84 16.47
C PRO A 182 -24.75 -19.60 17.82
N THR A 183 -24.00 -20.61 18.28
CA THR A 183 -23.20 -20.51 19.49
C THR A 183 -22.35 -19.29 19.22
N THR A 184 -22.64 -18.21 19.94
CA THR A 184 -21.80 -17.04 19.98
C THR A 184 -20.50 -17.55 20.55
N ALA A 185 -19.62 -18.00 19.67
CA ALA A 185 -18.24 -18.24 19.99
C ALA A 185 -17.72 -16.88 20.42
N THR A 186 -17.74 -16.69 21.75
CA THR A 186 -16.99 -15.72 22.52
C THR A 186 -15.49 -16.00 22.30
N ASN A 187 -15.04 -16.00 21.05
CA ASN A 187 -13.66 -15.72 20.70
C ASN A 187 -13.55 -14.21 20.55
N CYS A 188 -13.78 -13.57 21.69
CA CYS A 188 -13.45 -12.21 21.99
C CYS A 188 -11.93 -12.06 21.82
N CYS A 189 -11.51 -11.35 20.77
CA CYS A 189 -10.29 -10.55 20.59
C CYS A 189 -8.88 -11.05 21.02
N CYS A 190 -8.67 -12.20 21.67
CA CYS A 190 -7.32 -12.60 22.14
C CYS A 190 -6.44 -13.31 21.08
N GLY A 191 -7.00 -13.79 19.97
CA GLY A 191 -6.23 -14.57 18.98
C GLY A 191 -5.37 -13.76 18.00
N LEU A 192 -5.62 -12.46 17.83
CA LEU A 192 -4.96 -11.67 16.77
C LEU A 192 -3.58 -11.08 17.15
N MET A 193 -3.11 -11.23 18.40
CA MET A 193 -1.77 -10.75 18.79
C MET A 193 -0.63 -11.76 18.63
N ARG A 194 -0.88 -13.02 18.24
CA ARG A 194 0.18 -14.04 18.11
C ARG A 194 0.69 -14.32 16.69
N ALA A 195 0.12 -13.70 15.65
CA ALA A 195 0.50 -13.98 14.26
C ALA A 195 1.42 -12.94 13.59
N HIS A 196 1.91 -11.93 14.33
CA HIS A 196 2.80 -10.89 13.77
C HIS A 196 4.18 -10.76 14.43
N ARG A 197 4.65 -11.81 15.13
CA ARG A 197 6.09 -12.01 15.39
C ARG A 197 6.57 -13.29 14.71
N ARG A 198 6.97 -13.15 13.46
CA ARG A 198 8.05 -13.90 12.80
C ARG A 198 8.41 -13.15 11.52
#